data_AF-A0A7C4GCI8-F1
#
_entry.id   AF-A0A7C4GCI8-F1
#
_cell.length_a   1.000
_cell.length_b   1.000
_cell.length_c   1.000
_cell.angle_alpha   90.00
_cell.angle_beta   90.00
_cell.angle_gamma   90.00
#
_symmetry.space_group_name_H-M   'P 1'
#
loop_
_entity.id
_entity.type
_entity.pdbx_description
1 polymer ?
#
loop_
_entity_poly.entity_id
_entity_poly.type
_entity_poly.pdbx_seq_one_letter_code
_entity_poly.pdbx_strand_id
1 'polypeptide(L)' 'MAPEHLIVRPLEKTDAVSVGRLNETIFRELKTAPVHSVESIVSMFETDWLDGGAGLTMWDGDLLAGYGWARYPGIWA' A
#
# COMPACT_ATOMS: atom_id res chain seq x y z
N MET A 1 3.04 -5.84 21.82
CA MET A 1 2.43 -4.53 22.17
C MET A 1 2.22 -3.78 20.87
N ALA A 2 1.08 -3.11 20.70
CA ALA A 2 0.89 -2.23 19.54
C ALA A 2 1.83 -1.01 19.70
N PRO A 3 2.42 -0.48 18.62
CA PRO A 3 3.25 0.71 18.70
C PRO A 3 2.45 1.87 19.28
N GLU A 4 3.03 2.63 20.21
CA GLU A 4 2.36 3.76 20.89
C GLU A 4 2.05 4.93 19.94
N HIS A 5 2.61 4.93 18.72
CA HIS A 5 2.50 6.01 17.75
C HIS A 5 2.21 5.52 16.33
N LEU A 6 1.10 4.81 16.12
CA LEU A 6 0.61 4.54 14.77
C LEU A 6 -0.17 5.74 14.21
N ILE A 7 0.28 6.27 13.08
CA ILE A 7 -0.40 7.33 12.35
C ILE A 7 -1.08 6.75 11.11
N VAL A 8 -2.40 6.91 11.04
CA VAL A 8 -3.19 6.55 9.85
C VAL A 8 -3.41 7.80 9.01
N ARG A 9 -3.04 7.75 7.72
CA ARG A 9 -3.24 8.86 6.78
C ARG A 9 -3.70 8.35 5.41
N PRO A 10 -4.28 9.22 4.56
CA PRO A 10 -4.58 8.86 3.17
C PRO A 10 -3.36 8.27 2.46
N LEU A 11 -3.62 7.31 1.56
CA LEU A 11 -2.61 6.74 0.68
C LEU A 11 -2.34 7.73 -0.46
N GLU A 12 -1.10 8.18 -0.57
CA GLU A 12 -0.67 9.17 -1.56
C GLU A 12 0.24 8.55 -2.62
N LYS A 13 0.38 9.22 -3.78
CA LYS A 13 1.31 8.78 -4.84
C LYS A 13 2.75 8.63 -4.35
N THR A 14 3.17 9.48 -3.41
CA THR A 14 4.51 9.47 -2.81
C THR A 14 4.79 8.22 -1.97
N ASP A 15 3.77 7.47 -1.57
CA ASP A 15 3.93 6.28 -0.72
C ASP A 15 4.26 5.01 -1.52
N ALA A 16 4.25 5.08 -2.86
CA ALA A 16 4.34 3.92 -3.75
C ALA A 16 5.58 3.03 -3.48
N VAL A 17 6.75 3.64 -3.27
CA VAL A 17 7.99 2.91 -2.99
C VAL A 17 7.90 2.19 -1.64
N SER A 18 7.35 2.85 -0.62
CA SER A 18 7.17 2.25 0.71
C SER A 18 6.18 1.09 0.68
N VAL A 19 5.08 1.23 -0.08
CA VAL A 19 4.11 0.15 -0.32
C VAL A 19 4.76 -1.03 -1.03
N GLY A 20 5.57 -0.76 -2.07
CA GLY A 20 6.29 -1.80 -2.80
C GLY A 20 7.25 -2.58 -1.90
N ARG A 21 8.04 -1.88 -1.09
CA ARG A 21 8.97 -2.51 -0.14
C ARG A 21 8.25 -3.31 0.94
N LEU A 22 7.14 -2.77 1.48
CA LEU A 22 6.34 -3.49 2.47
C LEU A 22 5.78 -4.80 1.89
N ASN A 23 5.27 -4.78 0.65
CA ASN A 23 4.83 -6.01 -0.02
C ASN A 23 5.97 -7.02 -0.14
N GLU A 24 7.12 -6.59 -0.63
CA GLU A 24 8.28 -7.47 -0.76
C GLU A 24 8.67 -8.12 0.58
N THR A 25 8.69 -7.33 1.67
CA THR A 25 8.96 -7.82 3.03
C THR A 25 7.93 -8.85 3.48
N ILE A 26 6.63 -8.56 3.34
CA ILE A 26 5.54 -9.48 3.73
C ILE A 26 5.68 -10.81 2.99
N PHE A 27 5.84 -10.79 1.67
CA PHE A 27 5.95 -12.03 0.89
C PHE A 27 7.22 -12.81 1.22
N ARG A 28 8.34 -12.13 1.46
CA ARG A 28 9.58 -12.75 1.93
C ARG A 28 9.39 -13.48 3.26
N GLU A 29 8.70 -12.85 4.22
CA GLU A 29 8.37 -13.46 5.52
C GLU A 29 7.41 -14.66 5.39
N LEU A 30 6.45 -14.56 4.47
CA LEU A 30 5.54 -15.65 4.12
C LEU A 30 6.19 -16.77 3.29
N LYS A 31 7.48 -16.62 2.92
CA LYS A 31 8.24 -17.54 2.07
C LYS A 31 7.58 -17.79 0.71
N THR A 32 6.98 -16.74 0.15
CA THR A 32 6.31 -16.76 -1.15
C THR A 32 6.88 -15.65 -2.04
N ALA A 33 6.74 -15.80 -3.35
CA ALA A 33 7.12 -14.75 -4.29
C ALA A 33 6.07 -13.61 -4.25
N PRO A 34 6.49 -12.34 -4.27
CA PRO A 34 5.57 -11.22 -4.35
C PRO A 34 4.77 -11.26 -5.65
N VAL A 35 3.50 -10.89 -5.58
CA VAL A 35 2.63 -10.81 -6.76
C VAL A 35 3.09 -9.72 -7.73
N HIS A 36 3.65 -8.63 -7.20
CA HIS A 36 4.15 -7.51 -7.99
C HIS A 36 5.54 -7.09 -7.51
N SER A 37 6.42 -6.69 -8.43
CA SER A 37 7.69 -6.06 -8.08
C SER A 37 7.47 -4.65 -7.52
N VAL A 38 8.48 -4.09 -6.85
CA VAL A 38 8.44 -2.70 -6.37
C VAL A 38 8.18 -1.75 -7.53
N GLU A 39 8.87 -1.94 -8.66
CA GLU A 39 8.71 -1.12 -9.87
C GLU A 39 7.29 -1.21 -10.42
N SER A 40 6.70 -2.41 -10.42
CA SER A 40 5.32 -2.63 -10.89
C SER A 40 4.31 -1.86 -10.03
N ILE A 41 4.51 -1.84 -8.71
CA ILE A 41 3.66 -1.08 -7.77
C ILE A 41 3.85 0.42 -7.98
N VAL A 42 5.07 0.89 -8.19
CA VAL A 42 5.34 2.30 -8.48
C VAL A 42 4.64 2.74 -9.76
N SER A 43 4.78 1.97 -10.85
CA SER A 43 4.06 2.27 -12.10
C SER A 43 2.54 2.22 -11.96
N MET A 44 2.01 1.32 -11.12
CA MET A 44 0.56 1.32 -10.82
C MET A 44 0.12 2.66 -10.22
N PHE A 45 0.87 3.22 -9.26
CA PHE A 45 0.55 4.50 -8.61
C PHE A 45 0.63 5.71 -9.54
N GLU A 46 1.26 5.58 -10.71
CA GLU A 46 1.27 6.60 -11.76
C GLU A 46 -0.02 6.63 -12.58
N THR A 47 -0.84 5.58 -12.50
CA THR A 47 -2.14 5.46 -13.20
C THR A 47 -3.33 5.88 -12.33
N ASP A 48 -4.53 5.87 -12.90
CA ASP A 48 -5.81 6.10 -12.21
C ASP A 48 -6.35 4.83 -11.52
N TRP A 49 -5.46 3.93 -11.08
CA TRP A 49 -5.84 2.64 -10.51
C TRP A 49 -6.79 2.76 -9.31
N LEU A 50 -6.74 3.86 -8.54
CA LEU A 50 -7.62 4.06 -7.38
C LEU A 50 -8.77 5.05 -7.65
N ASP A 51 -9.06 5.35 -8.92
CA ASP A 51 -10.20 6.19 -9.26
C ASP A 51 -11.52 5.57 -8.76
N GLY A 52 -12.37 6.41 -8.15
CA GLY A 52 -13.58 5.98 -7.45
C GLY A 52 -13.35 5.13 -6.18
N GLY A 53 -12.12 5.09 -5.66
CA GLY A 53 -11.72 4.39 -4.45
C GLY A 53 -11.12 5.30 -3.37
N ALA A 54 -10.68 4.67 -2.28
CA ALA A 54 -9.96 5.30 -1.20
C ALA A 54 -8.86 4.36 -0.69
N GLY A 55 -7.73 4.92 -0.29
CA GLY A 55 -6.61 4.18 0.28
C GLY A 55 -6.14 4.81 1.58
N LEU A 56 -5.63 3.99 2.49
CA LEU A 56 -5.06 4.41 3.76
C LEU A 56 -3.70 3.73 3.97
N THR A 57 -2.82 4.45 4.65
CA THR A 57 -1.52 3.96 5.12
C THR A 57 -1.45 4.06 6.64
N MET A 58 -0.66 3.18 7.26
CA MET A 58 -0.41 3.12 8.69
C MET A 58 1.10 3.18 8.91
N TRP A 59 1.55 4.19 9.64
CA TRP A 59 2.97 4.52 9.82
C TRP A 59 3.39 4.44 11.28
N ASP A 60 4.60 3.92 11.52
CA ASP A 60 5.33 3.98 12.79
C ASP A 60 6.62 4.77 12.54
N GLY A 61 6.61 6.07 12.86
CA GLY A 61 7.63 7.01 12.40
C GLY A 61 7.71 7.06 10.87
N ASP A 62 8.91 6.82 10.32
CA ASP A 62 9.15 6.78 8.86
C ASP A 62 8.88 5.39 8.24
N LEU A 63 8.48 4.40 9.04
CA LEU A 63 8.22 3.04 8.57
C LEU A 63 6.74 2.85 8.24
N LEU A 64 6.46 2.41 7.01
CA LEU A 64 5.12 1.96 6.64
C LEU A 64 4.87 0.57 7.25
N ALA A 65 3.98 0.50 8.23
CA ALA A 65 3.60 -0.73 8.91
C ALA A 65 2.44 -1.47 8.22
N GLY A 66 1.61 -0.75 7.46
CA GLY A 66 0.46 -1.32 6.79
C GLY A 66 -0.15 -0.36 5.77
N TYR A 67 -0.87 -0.91 4.81
CA TYR A 67 -1.70 -0.12 3.89
C TYR A 67 -2.90 -0.94 3.47
N GLY A 68 -3.93 -0.26 2.99
CA GLY A 68 -5.13 -0.89 2.45
C GLY A 68 -5.85 0.07 1.53
N TRP A 69 -6.69 -0.48 0.66
CA TRP A 69 -7.53 0.32 -0.24
C TRP A 69 -8.86 -0.38 -0.47
N ALA A 70 -9.85 0.42 -0.79
CA ALA A 70 -11.19 -0.03 -1.17
C ALA A 70 -11.61 0.73 -2.42
N ARG A 71 -12.30 0.05 -3.33
CA ARG A 71 -12.98 0.67 -4.48
C ARG A 71 -14.48 0.51 -4.31
N TYR A 72 -15.25 1.48 -4.77
CA TYR A 72 -16.70 1.28 -4.89
C TYR A 72 -16.99 0.31 -6.05
N PRO A 73 -17.68 -0.82 -5.81
CA PRO A 73 -17.95 -1.81 -6.85
C PRO A 73 -18.93 -1.34 -7.95
N GLY A 74 -19.57 -0.18 -7.79
CA GLY A 74 -20.61 0.32 -8.70
C GLY A 74 -20.13 1.01 -9.99
N ILE A 75 -18.83 1.11 -10.25
CA ILE A 75 -18.27 1.81 -11.43
C ILE A 75 -17.92 0.81 -12.56
N TRP A 76 -18.01 -0.50 -12.29
CA TRP A 76 -17.68 -1.56 -13.24
C TRP A 76 -18.85 -2.53 -13.52
N ALA A 77 -20.07 -2.12 -13.15
CA ALA A 77 -21.31 -2.84 -13.42
C ALA A 77 -22.08 -2.21 -14.60
#